data_AF-A0A952KLD4-F1
#
_entry.id   AF-A0A952KLD4-F1
#
_cell.length_a   1.000
_cell.length_b   1.000
_cell.length_c   1.000
_cell.angle_alpha   90.00
_cell.angle_beta   90.00
_cell.angle_gamma   90.00
#
_symmetry.space_group_name_H-M   'P 1'
#
loop_
_entity.id
_entity.type
_entity.pdbx_description
1 polymer ?
#
loop_
_entity_poly.entity_id
_entity_poly.type
_entity_poly.pdbx_seq_one_letter_code
_entity_poly.pdbx_strand_id
1 'polypeptide(L)'
;MLPFETLSPSLKPHQDTFGNPVGQPIPDWSGCHRLPDIVMTGRTCVLKPYTPAFAPGLFEEFAKDSGGMWTYLPYGPFETAEDLADS
;
A
#
# COMPACT_ATOMS: atom_id res chain seq x y z
N MET A 1 -23.89 -20.71 24.29
CA MET A 1 -23.14 -19.82 23.37
C MET A 1 -22.34 -18.86 24.23
N LEU A 2 -21.02 -18.80 24.07
CA LEU A 2 -20.20 -17.86 24.85
C LEU A 2 -20.45 -16.42 24.37
N PRO A 3 -20.42 -15.40 25.26
CA PRO A 3 -20.49 -14.01 24.85
C PRO A 3 -19.33 -13.66 23.90
N PHE A 4 -19.59 -12.77 22.94
CA PHE A 4 -18.58 -12.30 21.96
C PHE A 4 -17.30 -11.75 22.65
N GLU A 5 -17.50 -11.06 23.77
CA GLU A 5 -16.46 -10.55 24.67
C GLU A 5 -15.51 -11.63 25.22
N THR A 6 -15.98 -12.87 25.30
CA THR A 6 -15.19 -14.04 25.73
C THR A 6 -14.42 -14.67 24.59
N LEU A 7 -14.88 -14.49 23.34
CA LEU A 7 -14.24 -15.04 22.13
C LEU A 7 -13.20 -14.07 21.55
N SER A 8 -13.31 -12.77 21.82
CA SER A 8 -12.34 -11.77 21.38
C SER A 8 -12.25 -10.63 22.41
N PRO A 9 -11.39 -10.78 23.43
CA PRO A 9 -11.21 -9.78 24.49
C PRO A 9 -10.82 -8.38 23.99
N SER A 10 -10.16 -8.30 22.82
CA SER A 10 -9.78 -7.07 22.12
C SER A 10 -10.95 -6.32 21.48
N LEU A 11 -12.13 -6.95 21.39
CA LEU A 11 -13.31 -6.44 20.70
C LEU A 11 -14.32 -5.76 21.61
N LYS A 12 -14.00 -5.55 22.91
CA LYS A 12 -14.75 -4.65 23.79
C LYS A 12 -14.94 -3.32 23.08
N PRO A 13 -16.17 -2.97 22.65
CA PRO A 13 -16.40 -1.74 21.91
C PRO A 13 -16.12 -0.56 22.85
N HIS A 14 -15.19 0.31 22.46
CA HIS A 14 -15.07 1.65 23.02
C HIS A 14 -15.53 2.66 21.98
N GLN A 15 -15.83 3.88 22.40
CA GLN A 15 -16.21 4.94 21.48
C GLN A 15 -15.01 5.84 21.21
N ASP A 16 -14.80 6.18 19.94
CA ASP A 16 -13.88 7.26 19.57
C ASP A 16 -14.47 8.63 19.98
N THR A 17 -13.75 9.71 19.67
CA THR A 17 -14.20 11.07 19.97
C THR A 17 -15.46 11.50 19.22
N PHE A 18 -15.92 10.72 18.24
CA PHE A 18 -17.13 10.95 17.44
C PHE A 18 -18.27 10.00 17.82
N GLY A 19 -18.08 9.10 18.80
CA GLY A 19 -19.09 8.14 19.25
C GLY A 19 -19.13 6.83 18.46
N ASN A 20 -18.20 6.60 17.53
CA ASN A 20 -18.17 5.38 16.72
C ASN A 20 -17.65 4.19 17.54
N PRO A 21 -18.23 2.99 17.38
CA PRO A 21 -17.72 1.79 18.04
C PRO A 21 -16.40 1.34 17.42
N VAL A 22 -15.32 1.35 18.20
CA VAL A 22 -13.96 0.97 17.83
C VAL A 22 -13.35 -0.02 18.84
N GLY A 23 -12.42 -0.88 18.41
CA GLY A 23 -11.77 -1.90 19.27
C GLY A 23 -10.77 -1.29 20.25
N GLN A 24 -10.38 -2.01 21.32
CA GLN A 24 -9.63 -1.42 22.44
C GLN A 24 -8.35 -0.66 22.04
N PRO A 25 -7.99 0.42 22.76
CA PRO A 25 -6.72 1.10 22.54
C PRO A 25 -5.55 0.16 22.82
N ILE A 26 -4.52 0.23 21.98
CA ILE A 26 -3.23 -0.44 22.20
C ILE A 26 -2.35 0.54 23.00
N PRO A 27 -2.04 0.26 24.27
CA PRO A 27 -1.20 1.15 25.09
C PRO A 27 0.18 1.33 24.45
N ASP A 28 0.72 2.55 24.56
CA ASP A 28 2.08 2.90 24.13
C ASP A 28 2.38 2.64 22.64
N TRP A 29 1.34 2.57 21.79
CA TRP A 29 1.51 2.43 20.36
C TRP A 29 2.24 3.64 19.76
N SER A 30 3.45 3.42 19.24
CA SER A 30 4.32 4.45 18.66
C SER A 30 4.24 4.55 17.14
N GLY A 31 3.39 3.75 16.48
CA GLY A 31 3.33 3.67 15.03
C GLY A 31 4.38 2.73 14.42
N CYS A 32 4.30 2.57 13.10
CA CYS A 32 5.27 1.80 12.33
C CYS A 32 6.46 2.69 11.91
N HIS A 33 7.64 2.10 11.79
CA HIS A 33 8.80 2.79 11.21
C HIS A 33 8.62 3.04 9.71
N ARG A 34 9.19 4.14 9.20
CA ARG A 34 9.27 4.40 7.76
C ARG A 34 10.03 3.26 7.08
N LEU A 35 9.53 2.84 5.91
CA LEU A 35 10.24 1.86 5.08
C LEU A 35 11.58 2.47 4.61
N PRO A 36 12.71 1.77 4.80
CA PRO A 36 14.00 2.27 4.34
C PRO A 36 14.14 2.16 2.81
N ASP A 37 14.84 3.11 2.19
CA ASP A 37 15.17 3.09 0.75
C ASP A 37 16.35 2.12 0.49
N ILE A 38 16.08 0.82 0.64
CA ILE A 38 17.07 -0.25 0.45
C ILE A 38 16.63 -1.25 -0.61
N VAL A 39 17.61 -1.93 -1.20
CA VAL A 39 17.36 -3.09 -2.07
C VAL A 39 16.92 -4.27 -1.20
N MET A 40 15.73 -4.81 -1.48
CA MET A 40 15.19 -6.00 -0.82
C MET A 40 15.40 -7.22 -1.72
N THR A 41 16.24 -8.16 -1.30
CA THR A 41 16.56 -9.36 -2.07
C THR A 41 15.72 -10.55 -1.56
N GLY A 42 14.80 -11.03 -2.39
CA GLY A 42 14.00 -12.22 -2.14
C GLY A 42 14.54 -13.45 -2.86
N ARG A 43 13.81 -14.56 -2.76
CA ARG A 43 14.16 -15.83 -3.44
C ARG A 43 14.02 -15.76 -4.96
N THR A 44 13.01 -15.04 -5.44
CA THR A 44 12.61 -15.03 -6.87
C THR A 44 12.66 -13.64 -7.50
N CYS A 45 12.83 -12.60 -6.70
CA CYS A 45 12.86 -11.21 -7.17
C CYS A 45 13.73 -10.34 -6.27
N VAL A 46 14.14 -9.21 -6.83
CA VAL A 46 14.84 -8.14 -6.12
C VAL A 46 14.00 -6.87 -6.28
N LEU A 47 13.60 -6.27 -5.17
CA LEU A 47 12.93 -4.98 -5.16
C LEU A 47 13.97 -3.90 -4.94
N LYS A 48 13.95 -2.88 -5.80
CA LYS A 48 14.82 -1.70 -5.68
C LYS A 48 13.94 -0.49 -5.37
N PRO A 49 14.41 0.46 -4.56
CA PRO A 49 13.75 1.76 -4.42
C PRO A 49 13.56 2.39 -5.80
N TYR A 50 12.37 2.93 -6.05
CA TYR A 50 12.06 3.55 -7.33
C TYR A 50 12.94 4.78 -7.55
N THR A 51 13.39 4.97 -8.80
CA THR A 51 14.03 6.21 -9.26
C THR A 51 13.54 6.51 -10.68
N PRO A 52 13.45 7.78 -11.09
CA PRO A 52 13.04 8.16 -12.45
C PRO A 52 13.85 7.49 -13.57
N ALA A 53 15.09 7.07 -13.29
CA ALA A 53 15.93 6.35 -14.23
C ALA A 53 15.35 4.99 -14.67
N PHE A 54 14.36 4.44 -13.95
CA PHE A 54 13.66 3.21 -14.33
C PHE A 54 12.43 3.45 -15.21
N ALA A 55 11.94 4.69 -15.32
CA ALA A 55 10.73 5.01 -16.07
C ALA A 55 10.79 4.56 -17.54
N PRO A 56 11.91 4.68 -18.29
CA PRO A 56 11.96 4.22 -19.68
C PRO A 56 11.67 2.73 -19.86
N GLY A 57 12.26 1.87 -19.00
CA GLY A 57 12.05 0.43 -19.08
C GLY A 57 10.65 0.01 -18.60
N LEU A 58 10.09 0.71 -17.61
CA LEU A 58 8.71 0.47 -17.18
C LEU A 58 7.72 0.90 -18.25
N PHE A 59 7.92 2.07 -18.86
CA PHE A 59 7.09 2.59 -19.95
C PHE A 59 7.10 1.65 -21.15
N GLU A 60 8.27 1.15 -21.57
CA GLU A 60 8.38 0.18 -22.67
C GLU A 60 7.52 -1.06 -22.44
N GLU A 61 7.48 -1.59 -21.21
CA GLU A 61 6.62 -2.74 -20.88
C GLU A 61 5.14 -2.37 -20.82
N PHE A 62 4.80 -1.23 -20.22
CA PHE A 62 3.41 -0.79 -20.07
C PHE A 62 2.75 -0.40 -21.40
N ALA A 63 3.52 0.19 -22.32
CA ALA A 63 3.05 0.59 -23.65
C ALA A 63 2.65 -0.59 -24.55
N LYS A 64 2.99 -1.83 -24.16
CA LYS A 64 2.56 -3.05 -24.86
C LYS A 64 1.10 -3.40 -24.62
N ASP A 65 0.51 -2.90 -23.53
CA ASP A 65 -0.90 -3.12 -23.21
C ASP A 65 -1.79 -2.17 -24.03
N SER A 66 -3.02 -2.59 -24.31
CA SER A 66 -4.01 -1.78 -25.05
C SER A 66 -4.81 -0.83 -24.16
N GLY A 67 -4.36 -0.57 -22.93
CA GLY A 67 -5.01 0.30 -21.96
C GLY A 67 -5.79 -0.41 -20.85
N GLY A 68 -5.99 -1.74 -20.96
CA GLY A 68 -6.73 -2.54 -19.98
C GLY A 68 -6.09 -2.58 -18.58
N MET A 69 -4.76 -2.49 -18.50
CA MET A 69 -4.02 -2.50 -17.24
C MET A 69 -4.38 -1.34 -16.31
N TRP A 70 -4.88 -0.23 -16.87
CA TRP A 70 -5.20 1.01 -16.14
C TRP A 70 -6.65 1.08 -15.66
N THR A 71 -7.49 0.10 -16.01
CA THR A 71 -8.96 0.12 -15.78
C THR A 71 -9.37 0.45 -14.34
N TYR A 72 -8.55 0.09 -13.35
CA TYR A 72 -8.83 0.28 -11.92
C TYR A 72 -7.82 1.17 -11.21
N LEU A 73 -6.99 1.89 -11.96
CA LEU A 73 -6.00 2.81 -11.42
C LEU A 73 -6.49 4.25 -11.61
N PRO A 74 -6.31 5.14 -10.62
CA PRO A 74 -6.72 6.54 -10.72
C PRO A 74 -5.77 7.38 -11.58
N TYR A 75 -4.79 6.75 -12.24
CA TYR A 75 -3.74 7.35 -13.05
C TYR A 75 -3.44 6.45 -14.25
N GLY A 76 -2.67 7.01 -15.19
CA GLY A 76 -2.37 6.39 -16.47
C GLY A 76 -3.58 6.35 -17.43
N PRO A 77 -3.43 5.77 -18.63
CA PRO A 77 -2.15 5.40 -19.24
C PRO A 77 -1.22 6.61 -19.40
N PHE A 78 0.08 6.34 -19.49
CA PHE A 78 1.08 7.37 -19.76
C PHE A 78 1.40 7.39 -21.26
N GLU A 79 1.61 8.58 -21.83
CA GLU A 79 1.95 8.73 -23.26
C GLU A 79 3.46 8.67 -23.49
N THR A 80 4.25 9.05 -22.48
CA THR A 80 5.72 9.08 -22.52
C THR A 80 6.36 8.49 -21.26
N ALA A 81 7.66 8.18 -21.34
CA ALA A 81 8.43 7.77 -20.18
C ALA A 81 8.58 8.91 -19.15
N GLU A 82 8.57 10.15 -19.62
CA GLU A 82 8.60 11.36 -18.81
C GLU A 82 7.31 11.51 -17.99
N ASP A 83 6.12 11.29 -18.60
CA ASP A 83 4.85 11.34 -17.86
C ASP A 83 4.80 10.28 -16.73
N LEU A 84 5.40 9.12 -16.95
CA LEU A 84 5.54 8.06 -15.94
C LEU A 84 6.59 8.40 -14.88
N ALA A 85 7.65 9.14 -15.25
CA ALA A 85 8.69 9.55 -14.31
C ALA A 85 8.18 10.57 -13.28
N ASP A 86 7.25 11.43 -13.69
CA ASP A 86 6.68 12.52 -12.91
C ASP A 86 5.42 12.13 -12.11
N SER A 87 4.95 10.89 -12.21
CA SER A 87 3.75 10.37 -11.55
C SER A 87 3.89 10.14 -10.04
#